data_AF-A0A7S1DFT2-F1
#
_entry.id   AF-A0A7S1DFT2-F1
#
_cell.length_a   1.000
_cell.length_b   1.000
_cell.length_c   1.000
_cell.angle_alpha   90.00
_cell.angle_beta   90.00
_cell.angle_gamma   90.00
#
_symmetry.space_group_name_H-M   'P 1'
#
loop_
_entity.id
_entity.type
_entity.pdbx_description
1 polymer ?
#
loop_
_entity_poly.entity_id
_entity_poly.type
_entity_poly.pdbx_seq_one_letter_code
_entity_poly.pdbx_strand_id
1 'polypeptide(L)'
;MMRLGEDQVVNHFPNHYELTRKDLMVKNIKKYKKELDRNGRGSEFDEIVPVTFTLPTDYPLFAEEFRRVEAEQGGRSLWIMKPCAKCQGVGIFLISKISQIKKWASRNGDATGSNQYVVSRYIEHPLLVGGRKFDLRIYVLVAGYNPLRAYIHRQGFARFCTAKYSSNIADVDNVLMHLTNVSVQKQADEYNEEHGGKWHIKNLRLYLQAACGWEMTDRLFQQIRSLIYHSLKACQS
;
A
#
# COMPACT_ATOMS: atom_id res chain seq x y z
N MET A 1 -20.98 19.04 15.25
CA MET A 1 -20.07 18.06 15.90
C MET A 1 -20.85 17.45 17.06
N MET A 2 -21.13 16.15 17.03
CA MET A 2 -21.88 15.48 18.11
C MET A 2 -20.95 15.36 19.33
N ARG A 3 -21.36 15.90 20.48
CA ARG A 3 -20.60 15.81 21.72
C ARG A 3 -20.97 14.50 22.40
N LEU A 4 -19.99 13.62 22.57
CA LEU A 4 -20.17 12.37 23.30
C LEU A 4 -20.24 12.66 24.81
N GLY A 5 -21.09 11.93 25.53
CA GLY A 5 -21.09 11.89 26.99
C GLY A 5 -19.87 11.14 27.54
N GLU A 6 -19.61 11.27 28.85
CA GLU A 6 -18.40 10.74 29.49
C GLU A 6 -18.25 9.22 29.38
N ASP A 7 -19.36 8.48 29.44
CA ASP A 7 -19.38 7.01 29.34
C ASP A 7 -19.52 6.48 27.90
N GLN A 8 -19.56 7.36 26.91
CA GLN A 8 -19.73 6.97 25.51
C GLN A 8 -18.39 6.67 24.86
N VAL A 9 -18.30 5.49 24.25
CA VAL A 9 -17.14 5.06 23.47
C VAL A 9 -17.52 4.90 22.01
N VAL A 10 -16.60 5.26 21.12
CA VAL A 10 -16.71 5.04 19.67
C VAL A 10 -15.52 4.23 19.18
N ASN A 11 -15.72 3.44 18.14
CA ASN A 11 -14.69 2.55 17.60
C ASN A 11 -13.78 3.21 16.54
N HIS A 12 -13.88 4.53 16.36
CA HIS A 12 -13.05 5.30 15.44
C HIS A 12 -12.62 6.62 16.08
N PHE A 13 -11.36 7.00 15.86
CA PHE A 13 -10.92 8.35 16.18
C PHE A 13 -11.52 9.35 15.19
N PRO A 14 -11.82 10.58 15.64
CA PRO A 14 -12.01 11.71 14.73
C PRO A 14 -10.83 11.77 13.75
N ASN A 15 -11.11 12.08 12.49
CA ASN A 15 -10.09 12.18 11.44
C ASN A 15 -9.28 10.89 11.16
N HIS A 16 -9.79 9.70 11.51
CA HIS A 16 -9.12 8.42 11.18
C HIS A 16 -8.78 8.27 9.68
N TYR A 17 -9.50 9.00 8.81
CA TYR A 17 -9.24 9.07 7.38
C TYR A 17 -7.86 9.65 7.02
N GLU A 18 -7.19 10.37 7.92
CA GLU A 18 -5.81 10.86 7.72
C GLU A 18 -4.81 9.72 7.53
N LEU A 19 -5.10 8.54 8.09
CA LEU A 19 -4.31 7.33 7.89
C LEU A 19 -4.94 6.38 6.87
N THR A 20 -6.27 6.33 6.77
CA THR A 20 -6.95 5.31 5.94
C THR A 20 -7.23 5.74 4.51
N ARG A 21 -7.26 7.04 4.20
CA ARG A 21 -7.30 7.56 2.82
C ARG A 21 -5.89 7.62 2.24
N LYS A 22 -5.73 7.15 0.99
CA LYS A 22 -4.40 6.94 0.37
C LYS A 22 -3.64 8.24 0.15
N ASP A 23 -4.33 9.29 -0.30
CA ASP A 23 -3.81 10.63 -0.52
C ASP A 23 -3.32 11.27 0.79
N LEU A 24 -4.15 11.21 1.84
CA LEU A 24 -3.81 11.80 3.13
C LEU A 24 -2.69 11.02 3.83
N MET A 25 -2.73 9.68 3.80
CA MET A 25 -1.66 8.84 4.33
C MET A 25 -0.30 9.21 3.74
N VAL A 26 -0.21 9.30 2.41
CA VAL A 26 1.04 9.66 1.73
C VAL A 26 1.49 11.07 2.10
N LYS A 27 0.56 12.03 2.15
CA LYS A 27 0.85 13.40 2.56
C LYS A 27 1.41 13.46 3.99
N ASN A 28 0.78 12.77 4.92
CA ASN A 28 1.17 12.74 6.33
C ASN A 28 2.53 12.06 6.53
N ILE A 29 2.77 10.93 5.86
CA ILE A 29 4.08 10.24 5.92
C ILE A 29 5.20 11.14 5.34
N LYS A 30 4.97 11.79 4.20
CA LYS A 30 5.96 12.72 3.62
C LYS A 30 6.25 13.92 4.53
N LYS A 31 5.21 14.49 5.15
CA LYS A 31 5.37 15.59 6.12
C LYS A 31 6.21 15.13 7.32
N TYR A 32 5.84 13.99 7.90
CA TYR A 32 6.54 13.39 9.04
C TYR A 32 8.01 13.09 8.75
N LYS A 33 8.31 12.51 7.58
CA LYS A 33 9.69 12.24 7.16
C LYS A 33 10.52 13.53 7.04
N LYS A 34 9.98 14.58 6.42
CA LYS A 34 10.64 15.90 6.34
C LYS A 34 10.90 16.51 7.72
N GLU A 35 9.99 16.32 8.68
CA GLU A 35 10.19 16.77 10.06
C GLU A 35 11.29 15.98 10.77
N LEU A 36 11.34 14.66 10.59
CA LEU A 36 12.44 13.84 11.11
C LEU A 36 13.79 14.28 10.53
N ASP A 37 13.87 14.49 9.22
CA ASP A 37 15.11 14.91 8.54
C ASP A 37 15.60 16.27 9.05
N ARG A 38 14.69 17.25 9.21
CA ARG A 38 15.00 18.57 9.77
C ARG A 38 15.54 18.51 11.19
N ASN A 39 15.08 17.52 11.97
CA ASN A 39 15.50 17.32 13.35
C ASN A 39 16.70 16.37 13.49
N GLY A 40 17.36 15.99 12.38
CA GLY A 40 18.50 15.05 12.40
C GLY A 40 18.13 13.60 12.73
N ARG A 41 16.83 13.28 12.73
CA ARG A 41 16.25 11.97 13.09
C ARG A 41 15.80 11.18 11.87
N GLY A 42 16.26 11.57 10.68
CA GLY A 42 15.85 10.98 9.42
C GLY A 42 16.08 9.48 9.31
N SER A 43 17.16 8.98 9.94
CA SER A 43 17.51 7.56 9.95
C SER A 43 16.57 6.67 10.79
N GLU A 44 15.70 7.26 11.61
CA GLU A 44 14.73 6.48 12.39
C GLU A 44 13.62 5.88 11.52
N PHE A 45 13.33 6.49 10.37
CA PHE A 45 12.28 6.05 9.47
C PHE A 45 12.80 5.93 8.05
N ASP A 46 13.00 4.68 7.63
CA ASP A 46 13.20 4.33 6.23
C ASP A 46 11.91 4.65 5.45
N GLU A 47 12.01 5.48 4.40
CA GLU A 47 10.87 5.79 3.53
C GLU A 47 10.52 4.57 2.68
N ILE A 48 9.66 3.70 3.21
CA ILE A 48 9.24 2.45 2.55
C ILE A 48 8.01 2.67 1.65
N VAL A 49 7.41 3.86 1.67
CA VAL A 49 6.30 4.21 0.78
C VAL A 49 6.87 4.44 -0.63
N PRO A 50 6.40 3.71 -1.66
CA PRO A 50 6.86 3.95 -3.01
C PRO A 50 6.57 5.39 -3.44
N VAL A 51 7.40 5.93 -4.34
CA VAL A 51 7.18 7.27 -4.92
C VAL A 51 5.73 7.38 -5.41
N THR A 52 5.00 8.33 -4.83
CA THR A 52 3.54 8.46 -5.02
C THR A 52 3.13 9.91 -5.21
N PHE A 53 2.18 10.13 -6.12
CA PHE A 53 1.63 11.43 -6.50
C PHE A 53 0.09 11.37 -6.48
N THR A 54 -0.57 12.52 -6.30
CA THR A 54 -2.03 12.64 -6.30
C THR A 54 -2.50 13.35 -7.57
N LEU A 55 -3.29 12.69 -8.40
CA LEU A 55 -3.83 13.24 -9.63
C LEU A 55 -5.23 13.83 -9.42
N PRO A 56 -5.58 14.95 -10.09
CA PRO A 56 -4.79 15.62 -11.15
C PRO A 56 -3.69 16.58 -10.64
N THR A 57 -3.69 16.94 -9.36
CA THR A 57 -2.84 18.02 -8.78
C THR A 57 -1.35 17.88 -9.08
N ASP A 58 -0.80 16.67 -8.91
CA ASP A 58 0.62 16.38 -9.03
C ASP A 58 1.00 15.89 -10.46
N TYR A 59 0.12 16.02 -11.45
CA TYR A 59 0.37 15.48 -12.79
C TYR A 59 1.70 15.96 -13.42
N PRO A 60 2.09 17.26 -13.35
CA PRO A 60 3.36 17.71 -13.91
C PRO A 60 4.57 17.01 -13.28
N LEU A 61 4.59 16.90 -11.95
CA LEU A 61 5.67 16.23 -11.19
C LEU A 61 5.71 14.73 -11.51
N PHE A 62 4.54 14.10 -11.56
CA PHE A 62 4.44 12.70 -11.95
C PHE A 62 4.95 12.47 -13.39
N ALA A 63 4.60 13.34 -14.33
CA ALA A 63 5.01 13.20 -15.73
C ALA A 63 6.53 13.33 -15.91
N GLU A 64 7.17 14.22 -15.14
CA GLU A 64 8.62 14.35 -15.09
C GLU A 64 9.27 13.08 -14.54
N GLU A 65 8.82 12.63 -13.37
CA GLU A 65 9.35 11.42 -12.72
C GLU A 65 9.14 10.16 -13.56
N PHE A 66 7.99 10.05 -14.25
CA PHE A 66 7.71 8.94 -15.15
C PHE A 66 8.76 8.83 -16.26
N ARG A 67 9.08 9.96 -16.92
CA ARG A 67 10.08 10.02 -17.99
C ARG A 67 11.49 9.74 -17.47
N ARG A 68 11.82 10.22 -16.27
CA ARG A 68 13.10 9.93 -15.61
C ARG A 68 13.28 8.44 -15.40
N VAL A 69 12.29 7.78 -14.78
CA VAL A 69 12.33 6.33 -14.55
C VAL A 69 12.35 5.55 -15.86
N GLU A 70 11.56 5.98 -16.86
CA GLU A 70 11.56 5.35 -18.19
C GLU A 70 12.94 5.42 -18.86
N ALA A 71 13.64 6.55 -18.78
CA ALA A 71 14.99 6.70 -19.30
C ALA A 71 16.02 5.85 -18.53
N GLU A 72 15.95 5.82 -17.20
CA GLU A 72 16.86 5.06 -16.33
C GLU A 72 16.72 3.54 -16.49
N GLN A 73 15.52 3.06 -16.82
CA GLN A 73 15.17 1.63 -16.88
C GLN A 73 15.04 1.11 -18.31
N GLY A 74 15.65 1.78 -19.29
CA GLY A 74 15.69 1.30 -20.68
C GLY A 74 14.33 1.26 -21.37
N GLY A 75 13.46 2.24 -21.11
CA GLY A 75 12.13 2.36 -21.70
C GLY A 75 11.01 1.70 -20.88
N ARG A 76 11.27 1.34 -19.62
CA ARG A 76 10.32 0.64 -18.75
C ARG A 76 9.94 1.48 -17.53
N SER A 77 8.66 1.74 -17.31
CA SER A 77 8.18 2.53 -16.17
C SER A 77 6.80 2.05 -15.75
N LEU A 78 6.70 1.22 -14.71
CA LEU A 78 5.44 0.61 -14.27
C LEU A 78 4.90 1.29 -13.01
N TRP A 79 3.65 1.74 -13.08
CA TRP A 79 2.97 2.46 -12.00
C TRP A 79 1.59 1.88 -11.76
N ILE A 80 1.09 2.01 -10.53
CA ILE A 80 -0.24 1.57 -10.13
C ILE A 80 -1.11 2.78 -9.79
N MET A 81 -2.26 2.87 -10.45
CA MET A 81 -3.28 3.87 -10.20
C MET A 81 -4.35 3.31 -9.29
N LYS A 82 -4.70 4.07 -8.24
CA LYS A 82 -5.71 3.66 -7.25
C LYS A 82 -6.61 4.85 -6.92
N PRO A 83 -7.95 4.68 -6.86
CA PRO A 83 -8.82 5.75 -6.39
C PRO A 83 -8.54 6.05 -4.91
N CYS A 84 -8.53 7.32 -4.51
CA CYS A 84 -8.16 7.73 -3.15
C CYS A 84 -9.07 7.11 -2.09
N ALA A 85 -10.39 7.21 -2.29
CA ALA A 85 -11.42 6.83 -1.31
C ALA A 85 -12.08 5.45 -1.54
N LYS A 86 -11.73 4.71 -2.61
CA LYS A 86 -12.29 3.36 -2.86
C LYS A 86 -11.47 2.24 -2.21
N CYS A 87 -12.11 1.09 -2.03
CA CYS A 87 -11.51 -0.12 -1.45
C CYS A 87 -11.73 -1.36 -2.35
N GLN A 88 -11.35 -2.55 -1.86
CA GLN A 88 -11.60 -3.85 -2.54
C GLN A 88 -11.00 -4.00 -3.94
N GLY A 89 -9.96 -3.25 -4.30
CA GLY A 89 -9.34 -3.37 -5.61
C GLY A 89 -10.12 -2.72 -6.76
N VAL A 90 -11.28 -2.13 -6.48
CA VAL A 90 -12.13 -1.50 -7.49
C VAL A 90 -11.46 -0.26 -8.07
N GLY A 91 -11.35 -0.21 -9.40
CA GLY A 91 -10.75 0.91 -10.13
C GLY A 91 -9.22 0.95 -10.04
N ILE A 92 -8.56 -0.11 -9.57
CA ILE A 92 -7.11 -0.21 -9.59
C ILE A 92 -6.66 -0.76 -10.94
N PHE A 93 -5.66 -0.12 -11.55
CA PHE A 93 -5.04 -0.59 -12.78
C PHE A 93 -3.56 -0.19 -12.82
N LEU A 94 -2.80 -0.89 -13.66
CA LEU A 94 -1.40 -0.58 -13.92
C LEU A 94 -1.28 0.28 -15.18
N ILE A 95 -0.24 1.12 -15.22
CA ILE A 95 0.14 1.89 -16.39
C ILE A 95 1.63 1.69 -16.65
N SER A 96 1.96 1.47 -17.91
CA SER A 96 3.33 1.37 -18.42
C SER A 96 3.66 2.46 -19.44
N LYS A 97 2.66 3.25 -19.86
CA LYS A 97 2.81 4.37 -20.79
C LYS A 97 2.03 5.57 -20.30
N ILE A 98 2.65 6.75 -20.31
CA ILE A 98 2.00 8.00 -19.86
C ILE A 98 0.72 8.33 -20.66
N SER A 99 0.64 7.90 -21.92
CA SER A 99 -0.55 8.08 -22.77
C SER A 99 -1.80 7.36 -22.24
N GLN A 100 -1.64 6.30 -21.42
CA GLN A 100 -2.76 5.61 -20.78
C GLN A 100 -3.51 6.52 -19.80
N ILE A 101 -2.82 7.45 -19.12
CA ILE A 101 -3.48 8.40 -18.21
C ILE A 101 -4.37 9.37 -18.99
N LYS A 102 -3.88 9.89 -20.13
CA LYS A 102 -4.67 10.80 -20.97
C LYS A 102 -5.94 10.11 -21.48
N LYS A 103 -5.81 8.87 -21.95
CA LYS A 103 -6.95 8.03 -22.39
C LYS A 103 -7.92 7.73 -21.26
N TRP A 104 -7.40 7.49 -20.05
CA TRP A 104 -8.23 7.27 -18.88
C TRP A 104 -8.99 8.55 -18.48
N ALA A 105 -8.32 9.70 -18.45
CA ALA A 105 -8.93 10.99 -18.13
C ALA A 105 -10.03 11.36 -19.13
N SER A 106 -9.80 11.17 -20.43
CA SER A 106 -10.80 11.51 -21.46
C SER A 106 -12.06 10.64 -21.39
N ARG A 107 -11.95 9.38 -20.94
CA ARG A 107 -13.08 8.44 -20.82
C ARG A 107 -13.91 8.66 -19.56
N ASN A 108 -13.33 9.20 -18.50
CA ASN A 108 -13.97 9.30 -17.19
C ASN A 108 -14.48 10.73 -16.87
N GLY A 109 -14.42 11.64 -17.84
CA GLY A 109 -14.83 13.04 -17.68
C GLY A 109 -13.82 13.85 -16.84
N ASP A 110 -13.91 15.18 -16.93
CA ASP A 110 -12.99 16.11 -16.29
C ASP A 110 -12.70 15.75 -14.84
N ALA A 111 -11.41 15.82 -14.50
CA ALA A 111 -10.84 15.55 -13.18
C ALA A 111 -11.21 16.63 -12.13
N THR A 112 -12.45 17.14 -12.15
CA THR A 112 -12.89 18.34 -11.43
C THR A 112 -13.72 18.07 -10.18
N GLY A 113 -13.79 16.84 -9.65
CA GLY A 113 -14.22 16.71 -8.25
C GLY A 113 -14.38 15.33 -7.62
N SER A 114 -14.75 14.28 -8.35
CA SER A 114 -15.19 13.01 -7.71
C SER A 114 -14.19 11.85 -7.81
N ASN A 115 -13.18 11.93 -8.68
CA ASN A 115 -12.27 10.83 -9.00
C ASN A 115 -10.80 11.22 -8.78
N GLN A 116 -10.43 11.56 -7.54
CA GLN A 116 -9.01 11.68 -7.18
C GLN A 116 -8.34 10.30 -7.16
N TYR A 117 -7.15 10.21 -7.74
CA TYR A 117 -6.34 8.99 -7.78
C TYR A 117 -4.97 9.25 -7.19
N VAL A 118 -4.43 8.24 -6.51
CA VAL A 118 -2.99 8.16 -6.26
C VAL A 118 -2.34 7.32 -7.36
N VAL A 119 -1.22 7.81 -7.87
CA VAL A 119 -0.34 7.06 -8.78
C VAL A 119 0.97 6.78 -8.06
N SER A 120 1.33 5.52 -7.96
CA SER A 120 2.45 5.06 -7.13
C SER A 120 3.35 4.14 -7.94
N ARG A 121 4.68 4.25 -7.77
CA ARG A 121 5.63 3.37 -8.45
C ARG A 121 5.32 1.92 -8.08
N TYR A 122 5.16 1.08 -9.08
CA TYR A 122 4.85 -0.32 -8.84
C TYR A 122 6.09 -1.05 -8.32
N ILE A 123 5.92 -1.91 -7.32
CA ILE A 123 7.00 -2.76 -6.82
C ILE A 123 7.12 -3.96 -7.76
N GLU A 124 8.07 -3.88 -8.69
CA GLU A 124 8.27 -4.86 -9.77
C GLU A 124 8.98 -6.15 -9.32
N HIS A 125 9.69 -6.09 -8.20
CA HIS A 125 10.40 -7.23 -7.61
C HIS A 125 9.86 -7.53 -6.21
N PRO A 126 8.59 -7.93 -6.07
CA PRO A 126 8.04 -8.33 -4.77
C PRO A 126 8.68 -9.63 -4.30
N LEU A 127 8.73 -9.84 -2.99
CA LEU A 127 9.00 -11.16 -2.44
C LEU A 127 7.90 -12.14 -2.88
N LEU A 128 8.31 -13.30 -3.39
CA LEU A 128 7.41 -14.35 -3.89
C LEU A 128 7.52 -15.59 -3.01
N VAL A 129 6.40 -16.28 -2.81
CA VAL A 129 6.36 -17.63 -2.21
C VAL A 129 5.75 -18.56 -3.24
N GLY A 130 6.46 -19.62 -3.61
CA GLY A 130 6.02 -20.51 -4.70
C GLY A 130 5.81 -19.79 -6.03
N GLY A 131 6.52 -18.68 -6.27
CA GLY A 131 6.36 -17.83 -7.46
C GLY A 131 5.11 -16.94 -7.43
N ARG A 132 4.37 -16.84 -6.32
CA ARG A 132 3.15 -16.04 -6.20
C ARG A 132 3.38 -14.81 -5.34
N LYS A 133 2.80 -13.68 -5.78
CA LYS A 133 2.81 -12.41 -5.05
C LYS A 133 1.86 -12.49 -3.84
N PHE A 134 2.18 -11.76 -2.77
CA PHE A 134 1.29 -11.64 -1.61
C PHE A 134 1.37 -10.27 -0.94
N ASP A 135 0.40 -9.98 -0.06
CA ASP A 135 0.44 -8.87 0.88
C ASP A 135 0.13 -9.35 2.31
N LEU A 136 0.53 -8.57 3.32
CA LEU A 136 0.26 -8.86 4.72
C LEU A 136 -0.91 -8.03 5.23
N ARG A 137 -1.92 -8.71 5.79
CA ARG A 137 -2.93 -8.09 6.65
C ARG A 137 -2.52 -8.26 8.12
N ILE A 138 -2.18 -7.12 8.73
CA ILE A 138 -1.86 -7.01 10.16
C ILE A 138 -2.92 -6.14 10.81
N TYR A 139 -3.42 -6.56 11.98
CA TYR A 139 -4.41 -5.81 12.74
C TYR A 139 -3.73 -5.03 13.86
N VAL A 140 -4.06 -3.74 13.97
CA VAL A 140 -3.51 -2.84 14.99
C VAL A 140 -4.67 -2.13 15.66
N LEU A 141 -4.78 -2.27 16.98
CA LEU A 141 -5.71 -1.51 17.81
C LEU A 141 -5.00 -0.28 18.34
N VAL A 142 -5.50 0.91 18.01
CA VAL A 142 -5.04 2.15 18.64
C VAL A 142 -6.00 2.49 19.76
N ALA A 143 -5.51 2.55 20.99
CA ALA A 143 -6.30 2.87 22.18
C ALA A 143 -6.25 4.36 22.54
N GLY A 144 -5.24 5.08 22.04
CA GLY A 144 -5.12 6.53 22.23
C GLY A 144 -3.96 7.09 21.42
N TYR A 145 -4.03 8.39 21.10
CA TYR A 145 -2.95 9.14 20.46
C TYR A 145 -2.26 10.11 21.44
N ASN A 146 -2.78 10.31 22.65
CA ASN A 146 -2.16 11.16 23.68
C ASN A 146 -2.28 10.53 25.08
N PRO A 147 -1.30 9.73 25.53
CA PRO A 147 -0.14 9.26 24.77
C PRO A 147 -0.51 8.23 23.69
N LEU A 148 0.34 8.06 22.68
CA LEU A 148 0.15 7.02 21.65
C LEU A 148 0.24 5.63 22.28
N ARG A 149 -0.88 4.90 22.25
CA ARG A 149 -0.99 3.51 22.71
C ARG A 149 -1.56 2.66 21.60
N ALA A 150 -0.77 1.74 21.06
CA ALA A 150 -1.17 0.84 19.99
C ALA A 150 -0.77 -0.61 20.27
N TYR A 151 -1.61 -1.55 19.87
CA TYR A 151 -1.45 -2.99 20.11
C TYR A 151 -1.55 -3.73 18.79
N ILE A 152 -0.50 -4.46 18.42
CA ILE A 152 -0.50 -5.33 17.24
C ILE A 152 -1.12 -6.67 17.64
N HIS A 153 -2.16 -7.08 16.93
CA HIS A 153 -2.79 -8.36 17.18
C HIS A 153 -1.84 -9.52 16.84
N ARG A 154 -1.86 -10.58 17.66
CA ARG A 154 -0.98 -11.75 17.48
C ARG A 154 -1.29 -12.55 16.20
N GLN A 155 -2.51 -12.43 15.70
CA GLN A 155 -2.93 -13.03 14.44
C GLN A 155 -2.97 -11.98 13.33
N GLY A 156 -2.57 -12.41 12.14
CA GLY A 156 -2.66 -11.73 10.87
C GLY A 156 -2.47 -12.78 9.77
N PHE A 157 -2.53 -12.37 8.51
CA PHE A 157 -2.37 -13.32 7.41
C PHE A 157 -1.72 -12.69 6.18
N ALA A 158 -0.98 -13.51 5.45
CA ALA A 158 -0.58 -13.24 4.08
C ALA A 158 -1.72 -13.61 3.14
N ARG A 159 -2.00 -12.77 2.15
CA ARG A 159 -2.96 -13.06 1.05
C ARG A 159 -2.20 -13.22 -0.24
N PHE A 160 -2.29 -14.40 -0.84
CA PHE A 160 -1.61 -14.72 -2.08
C PHE A 160 -2.49 -14.41 -3.29
N CYS A 161 -1.84 -14.04 -4.39
CA CYS A 161 -2.42 -14.15 -5.72
C CYS A 161 -2.55 -15.63 -6.11
N THR A 162 -3.56 -15.95 -6.91
CA THR A 162 -3.77 -17.29 -7.48
C THR A 162 -2.77 -17.55 -8.61
N ALA A 163 -2.52 -16.55 -9.46
CA ALA A 163 -1.56 -16.66 -10.57
C ALA A 163 -0.09 -16.48 -10.12
N LYS A 164 0.83 -17.17 -10.79
CA LYS A 164 2.28 -16.93 -10.66
C LYS A 164 2.62 -15.52 -11.14
N TYR A 165 3.52 -14.85 -10.44
CA TYR A 165 3.96 -13.51 -10.77
C TYR A 165 4.91 -13.50 -11.96
N SER A 166 4.67 -12.57 -12.88
CA SER A 166 5.50 -12.22 -14.01
C SER A 166 5.65 -10.70 -14.01
N SER A 167 6.85 -10.23 -14.34
CA SER A 167 7.10 -8.81 -14.60
C SER A 167 7.01 -8.50 -16.10
N ASN A 168 6.61 -9.43 -16.97
CA ASN A 168 6.51 -9.13 -18.39
C ASN A 168 5.43 -8.08 -18.66
N ILE A 169 5.72 -7.11 -19.53
CA ILE A 169 4.77 -6.06 -19.94
C ILE A 169 3.50 -6.68 -20.56
N ALA A 170 3.65 -7.82 -21.25
CA ALA A 170 2.53 -8.56 -21.83
C ALA A 170 1.50 -9.03 -20.77
N ASP A 171 1.94 -9.22 -19.52
CA ASP A 171 1.11 -9.73 -18.44
C ASP A 171 0.54 -8.63 -17.53
N VAL A 172 0.88 -7.35 -17.77
CA VAL A 172 0.55 -6.21 -16.88
C VAL A 172 -0.96 -6.03 -16.70
N ASP A 173 -1.76 -6.38 -17.71
CA ASP A 173 -3.22 -6.29 -17.64
C ASP A 173 -3.86 -7.47 -16.87
N ASN A 174 -3.09 -8.51 -16.52
CA ASN A 174 -3.57 -9.62 -15.71
C ASN A 174 -3.65 -9.22 -14.22
N VAL A 175 -4.79 -8.66 -13.84
CA VAL A 175 -5.05 -8.22 -12.47
C VAL A 175 -4.94 -9.34 -11.42
N LEU A 176 -5.20 -10.61 -11.78
CA LEU A 176 -5.14 -11.75 -10.87
C LEU A 176 -3.70 -12.04 -10.41
N MET A 177 -2.71 -11.65 -11.20
CA MET A 177 -1.29 -11.77 -10.87
C MET A 177 -0.81 -10.63 -9.96
N HIS A 178 -1.37 -9.44 -10.12
CA HIS A 178 -0.84 -8.22 -9.54
C HIS A 178 -1.61 -7.70 -8.31
N LEU A 179 -2.89 -8.07 -8.15
CA LEU A 179 -3.78 -7.60 -7.09
C LEU A 179 -4.22 -8.73 -6.15
N THR A 180 -3.75 -8.71 -4.91
CA THR A 180 -4.02 -9.75 -3.88
C THR A 180 -5.40 -9.64 -3.22
N ASN A 181 -6.25 -8.72 -3.67
CA ASN A 181 -7.57 -8.48 -3.09
C ASN A 181 -8.49 -9.69 -3.30
N VAL A 182 -9.12 -10.18 -2.23
CA VAL A 182 -10.05 -11.34 -2.29
C VAL A 182 -11.17 -11.13 -3.32
N SER A 183 -11.70 -9.92 -3.44
CA SER A 183 -12.71 -9.55 -4.45
C SER A 183 -12.24 -9.76 -5.89
N VAL A 184 -10.94 -9.60 -6.14
CA VAL A 184 -10.31 -9.86 -7.45
C VAL A 184 -9.98 -11.34 -7.57
N GLN A 185 -9.38 -11.94 -6.54
CA GLN A 185 -8.93 -13.34 -6.55
C GLN A 185 -10.05 -14.37 -6.65
N LYS A 186 -11.24 -14.06 -6.12
CA LYS A 186 -12.45 -14.90 -6.26
C LYS A 186 -12.92 -15.10 -7.71
N GLN A 187 -12.45 -14.26 -8.64
CA GLN A 187 -12.76 -14.39 -10.06
C GLN A 187 -11.86 -15.41 -10.77
N ALA A 188 -10.82 -15.92 -10.10
CA ALA A 188 -9.96 -16.94 -10.66
C ALA A 188 -10.58 -18.34 -10.53
N ASP A 189 -10.51 -19.13 -11.59
CA ASP A 189 -11.05 -20.50 -11.60
C ASP A 189 -10.37 -21.41 -10.56
N GLU A 190 -9.08 -21.19 -10.29
CA GLU A 190 -8.29 -21.94 -9.29
C GLU A 190 -8.42 -21.39 -7.86
N TYR A 191 -9.38 -20.49 -7.58
CA TYR A 191 -9.53 -19.92 -6.25
C TYR A 191 -10.01 -20.97 -5.24
N ASN A 192 -9.15 -21.30 -4.26
CA ASN A 192 -9.52 -22.18 -3.17
C ASN A 192 -10.45 -21.44 -2.18
N GLU A 193 -11.74 -21.78 -2.17
CA GLU A 193 -12.74 -21.13 -1.30
C GLU A 193 -12.56 -21.44 0.19
N GLU A 194 -12.03 -22.60 0.54
CA GLU A 194 -11.86 -23.03 1.94
C GLU A 194 -10.78 -22.21 2.66
N HIS A 195 -9.62 -22.03 2.02
CA HIS A 195 -8.44 -21.40 2.62
C HIS A 195 -8.26 -19.96 2.10
N GLY A 196 -8.89 -19.63 0.98
CA GLY A 196 -8.93 -18.31 0.37
C GLY A 196 -7.59 -17.78 -0.12
N GLY A 197 -6.60 -18.66 -0.33
CA GLY A 197 -5.22 -18.30 -0.64
C GLY A 197 -4.53 -17.54 0.49
N LYS A 198 -4.78 -17.91 1.76
CA LYS A 198 -4.24 -17.21 2.93
C LYS A 198 -3.33 -18.09 3.76
N TRP A 199 -2.21 -17.53 4.22
CA TRP A 199 -1.42 -18.13 5.28
C TRP A 199 -1.48 -17.29 6.54
N HIS A 200 -1.60 -17.94 7.70
CA HIS A 200 -1.35 -17.26 8.96
C HIS A 200 0.07 -16.66 8.96
N ILE A 201 0.21 -15.47 9.54
CA ILE A 201 1.50 -14.78 9.58
C ILE A 201 2.60 -15.59 10.28
N LYS A 202 2.21 -16.47 11.22
CA LYS A 202 3.11 -17.43 11.87
C LYS A 202 3.69 -18.44 10.88
N ASN A 203 2.87 -18.97 9.98
CA ASN A 203 3.30 -19.94 8.96
C ASN A 203 4.22 -19.27 7.95
N LEU A 204 3.89 -18.04 7.53
CA LEU A 204 4.78 -17.25 6.69
C LEU A 204 6.12 -17.00 7.40
N ARG A 205 6.10 -16.62 8.68
CA ARG A 205 7.34 -16.40 9.44
C ARG A 205 8.20 -17.66 9.50
N LEU A 206 7.60 -18.81 9.77
CA LEU A 206 8.29 -20.11 9.78
C LEU A 206 8.91 -20.42 8.41
N TYR A 207 8.15 -20.21 7.32
CA TYR A 207 8.64 -20.37 5.95
C TYR A 207 9.85 -19.46 5.67
N LEU A 208 9.77 -18.18 6.03
CA LEU A 208 10.86 -17.23 5.82
C LEU A 208 12.10 -17.60 6.65
N GLN A 209 11.92 -18.04 7.89
CA GLN A 209 13.03 -18.51 8.71
C GLN A 209 13.77 -19.69 8.07
N ALA A 210 13.02 -20.63 7.47
CA ALA A 210 13.62 -21.75 6.75
C ALA A 210 14.30 -21.32 5.43
N ALA A 211 13.72 -20.34 4.71
CA ALA A 211 14.20 -19.93 3.39
C ALA A 211 15.37 -18.94 3.42
N CYS A 212 15.37 -17.98 4.35
CA CYS A 212 16.38 -16.91 4.41
C CYS A 212 17.04 -16.72 5.79
N GLY A 213 16.73 -17.59 6.75
CA GLY A 213 17.33 -17.58 8.08
C GLY A 213 16.59 -16.73 9.10
N TRP A 214 16.90 -16.98 10.38
CA TRP A 214 16.22 -16.35 11.51
C TRP A 214 16.49 -14.85 11.58
N GLU A 215 17.74 -14.41 11.44
CA GLU A 215 18.13 -13.01 11.62
C GLU A 215 17.46 -12.09 10.59
N MET A 216 17.50 -12.49 9.31
CA MET A 216 16.85 -11.74 8.23
C MET A 216 15.33 -11.66 8.45
N THR A 217 14.72 -12.77 8.85
CA THR A 217 13.29 -12.80 9.14
C THR A 217 12.94 -11.90 10.32
N ASP A 218 13.69 -11.97 11.43
CA ASP A 218 13.39 -11.12 12.59
C ASP A 218 13.56 -9.64 12.25
N ARG A 219 14.61 -9.26 11.51
CA ARG A 219 14.81 -7.90 11.00
C ARG A 219 13.64 -7.40 10.16
N LEU A 220 13.13 -8.22 9.23
CA LEU A 220 11.94 -7.88 8.44
C LEU A 220 10.73 -7.57 9.33
N PHE A 221 10.46 -8.41 10.33
CA PHE A 221 9.33 -8.19 11.24
C PHE A 221 9.54 -7.00 12.18
N GLN A 222 10.78 -6.67 12.54
CA GLN A 222 11.11 -5.42 13.25
C GLN A 222 10.83 -4.20 12.37
N GLN A 223 11.25 -4.22 11.10
CA GLN A 223 10.96 -3.14 10.14
C GLN A 223 9.45 -2.95 9.92
N ILE A 224 8.67 -4.03 9.87
CA ILE A 224 7.19 -3.96 9.80
C ILE A 224 6.61 -3.25 11.03
N ARG A 225 7.12 -3.55 12.25
CA ARG A 225 6.67 -2.88 13.48
C ARG A 225 7.05 -1.40 13.48
N SER A 226 8.27 -1.08 13.04
CA SER A 226 8.74 0.29 12.89
C SER A 226 7.86 1.08 11.92
N LEU A 227 7.54 0.49 10.75
CA LEU A 227 6.64 1.08 9.77
C LEU A 227 5.26 1.38 10.36
N ILE A 228 4.67 0.45 11.11
CA ILE A 228 3.38 0.66 11.80
C ILE A 228 3.48 1.84 12.76
N TYR A 229 4.52 1.85 13.62
CA TYR A 229 4.72 2.91 14.60
C TYR A 229 4.86 4.29 13.95
N HIS A 230 5.72 4.43 12.94
CA HIS A 230 5.94 5.71 12.26
C HIS A 230 4.71 6.15 11.45
N SER A 231 3.94 5.22 10.88
CA SER A 231 2.67 5.55 10.21
C SER A 231 1.64 6.14 11.19
N LEU A 232 1.57 5.60 12.41
CA LEU A 232 0.71 6.15 13.47
C LEU A 232 1.22 7.52 13.96
N LYS A 233 2.54 7.66 14.15
CA LYS A 233 3.17 8.93 14.54
C LYS A 233 2.96 10.04 13.52
N ALA A 234 2.99 9.71 12.23
CA ALA A 234 2.74 10.67 11.15
C ALA A 234 1.34 11.31 11.21
N CYS A 235 0.39 10.67 11.92
CA CYS A 235 -0.97 11.18 12.11
C CYS A 235 -1.23 11.71 13.53
N GLN A 236 -0.20 11.83 14.39
CA GLN A 236 -0.32 12.27 15.78
C GLN A 236 -0.27 13.81 15.93
N SER A 237 -0.72 14.57 14.93
CA SER A 237 -0.65 16.04 14.89
C SER A 237 -2.00 16.69 15.12
#